data_AF-A0A948PTU8-F1
#
_entry.id   AF-A0A948PTU8-F1
#
_cell.length_a   1.000
_cell.length_b   1.000
_cell.length_c   1.000
_cell.angle_alpha   90.00
_cell.angle_beta   90.00
_cell.angle_gamma   90.00
#
_symmetry.space_group_name_H-M   'P 1'
#
loop_
_entity.id
_entity.type
_entity.pdbx_description
1 polymer ?
#
loop_
_entity_poly.entity_id
_entity_poly.type
_entity_poly.pdbx_seq_one_letter_code
_entity_poly.pdbx_strand_id
1 'polypeptide(L)'
;MANFIYTSKNKRGETQIGHLESKDKHELASILRNQGLVLVSAEIAGVEKSASYFNIKKIVQKLGHISLVEKMMFSRHLSVMIKAGLS
;
A
#
# COMPACT_ATOMS: atom_id res chain seq x y z
N MET A 1 -23.62 7.57 9.02
CA MET A 1 -22.82 6.74 8.10
C MET A 1 -22.12 7.66 7.10
N ALA A 2 -20.98 7.24 6.56
CA ALA A 2 -20.22 8.00 5.58
C ALA A 2 -19.97 7.15 4.33
N ASN A 3 -20.11 7.75 3.15
CA ASN A 3 -19.74 7.10 1.90
C ASN A 3 -18.22 7.13 1.75
N PHE A 4 -17.60 5.97 1.54
CA PHE A 4 -16.19 5.85 1.26
C PHE A 4 -15.95 5.47 -0.19
N ILE A 5 -15.04 6.20 -0.84
CA ILE A 5 -14.35 5.76 -2.05
C ILE A 5 -13.16 4.92 -1.58
N TYR A 6 -13.13 3.64 -1.95
CA TYR A 6 -12.09 2.73 -1.51
C TYR A 6 -11.34 2.11 -2.67
N THR A 7 -10.06 1.85 -2.44
CA THR A 7 -9.21 1.00 -3.28
C THR A 7 -8.90 -0.24 -2.48
N SER A 8 -9.20 -1.41 -3.04
CA SER A 8 -8.91 -2.70 -2.45
C SER A 8 -8.10 -3.57 -3.40
N LYS A 9 -7.43 -4.59 -2.86
CA LYS A 9 -6.72 -5.59 -3.65
C LYS A 9 -7.19 -6.99 -3.30
N ASN A 10 -7.33 -7.85 -4.30
CA ASN A 10 -7.55 -9.27 -4.06
C ASN A 10 -6.23 -9.99 -3.77
N LYS A 11 -6.31 -11.29 -3.44
CA LYS A 11 -5.13 -12.13 -3.16
C LYS A 11 -4.17 -12.27 -4.35
N ARG A 12 -4.63 -11.98 -5.57
CA ARG A 12 -3.82 -11.97 -6.80
C ARG A 12 -3.15 -10.62 -7.06
N GLY A 13 -3.43 -9.60 -6.24
CA GLY A 13 -2.88 -8.26 -6.36
C GLY A 13 -3.64 -7.33 -7.32
N GLU A 14 -4.75 -7.80 -7.90
CA GLU A 14 -5.60 -6.99 -8.78
C GLU A 14 -6.30 -5.91 -7.96
N THR A 15 -6.32 -4.70 -8.49
CA THR A 15 -6.84 -3.52 -7.79
C THR A 15 -8.28 -3.27 -8.19
N GLN A 16 -9.16 -3.08 -7.20
CA GLN A 16 -10.57 -2.76 -7.40
C GLN A 16 -10.90 -1.46 -6.68
N ILE A 17 -11.54 -0.53 -7.39
CA ILE A 17 -11.99 0.76 -6.86
C ILE A 17 -13.52 0.71 -6.79
N GLY A 18 -14.08 1.14 -5.66
CA GLY A 18 -15.53 1.13 -5.47
C GLY A 18 -15.98 2.17 -4.45
N HIS A 19 -17.30 2.23 -4.30
CA HIS A 19 -17.97 3.09 -3.33
C HIS A 19 -18.74 2.20 -2.34
N LEU A 20 -18.53 2.42 -1.04
CA LEU A 20 -19.25 1.68 0.00
C LEU A 20 -19.53 2.57 1.20
N GLU A 21 -20.75 2.45 1.73
CA GLU A 21 -21.17 3.15 2.93
C GLU A 21 -20.75 2.37 4.18
N SER A 22 -20.13 3.06 5.15
CA SER A 22 -19.66 2.47 6.40
C SER A 22 -19.71 3.50 7.52
N LYS A 23 -19.74 3.07 8.80
CA LYS A 23 -19.63 4.00 9.93
C LYS A 23 -18.21 4.53 10.06
N ASP A 24 -17.21 3.67 9.84
CA ASP A 24 -15.80 4.04 9.90
C ASP A 24 -14.90 3.18 8.98
N LYS A 25 -13.59 3.47 8.99
CA LYS A 25 -12.59 2.73 8.21
C LYS A 25 -12.37 1.30 8.68
N HIS A 26 -12.60 1.00 9.96
CA HIS A 26 -12.44 -0.34 10.52
C HIS A 26 -13.55 -1.27 10.06
N GLU A 27 -14.80 -0.78 10.07
CA GLU A 27 -15.96 -1.49 9.55
C GLU A 27 -15.82 -1.70 8.03
N LEU A 28 -15.38 -0.69 7.28
CA LEU A 28 -15.07 -0.81 5.85
C LEU A 28 -14.03 -1.91 5.57
N ALA A 29 -12.95 -1.94 6.35
CA ALA A 29 -11.92 -2.98 6.23
C ALA A 29 -12.46 -4.38 6.59
N SER A 30 -13.37 -4.47 7.55
CA SER A 30 -14.02 -5.74 7.93
C SER A 30 -14.89 -6.27 6.80
N ILE A 31 -15.72 -5.41 6.20
CA ILE A 31 -16.60 -5.77 5.07
C ILE A 31 -15.77 -6.26 3.88
N LEU A 32 -14.71 -5.54 3.52
CA LEU A 32 -13.84 -5.93 2.41
C LEU A 32 -13.09 -7.25 2.69
N ARG A 33 -12.62 -7.46 3.92
CA ARG A 33 -11.98 -8.72 4.32
C ARG A 33 -12.92 -9.91 4.18
N ASN A 34 -14.19 -9.76 4.56
CA ASN A 34 -15.21 -10.79 4.40
C ASN A 34 -15.47 -11.11 2.92
N GLN A 35 -15.25 -10.15 2.02
CA GLN A 35 -15.30 -10.33 0.56
C GLN A 35 -13.99 -10.87 -0.03
N GLY A 36 -12.99 -11.19 0.80
CA GLY A 36 -11.68 -11.67 0.34
C GLY A 36 -10.78 -10.57 -0.24
N LEU A 37 -11.11 -9.31 0.02
CA LEU A 37 -10.40 -8.12 -0.44
C LEU A 37 -9.64 -7.47 0.72
N VAL A 38 -8.48 -6.89 0.41
CA VAL A 38 -7.64 -6.14 1.35
C VAL A 38 -7.76 -4.66 1.05
N LEU A 39 -8.22 -3.87 2.02
CA LEU A 39 -8.32 -2.42 1.90
C LEU A 39 -6.92 -1.79 1.76
N VAL A 40 -6.69 -1.03 0.69
CA VAL A 40 -5.43 -0.32 0.41
C VAL A 40 -5.56 1.17 0.72
N SER A 41 -6.65 1.81 0.33
CA SER A 41 -6.95 3.20 0.66
C SER A 41 -8.46 3.41 0.81
N ALA A 42 -8.86 4.34 1.67
CA ALA A 42 -10.25 4.73 1.86
C ALA A 42 -10.34 6.24 2.10
N GLU A 43 -11.14 6.91 1.28
CA GLU A 43 -11.41 8.35 1.30
C GLU A 43 -12.91 8.58 1.46
N ILE A 44 -13.31 9.62 2.19
CA ILE A 44 -14.74 9.93 2.38
C ILE A 44 -15.21 10.71 1.15
N ALA A 45 -16.23 10.21 0.47
CA ALA A 45 -16.84 10.85 -0.70
C ALA A 45 -17.35 12.24 -0.31
N GLY A 46 -16.94 13.28 -1.06
CA GLY A 46 -17.32 14.68 -0.82
C GLY A 46 -16.32 15.48 0.00
N VAL A 47 -15.26 14.87 0.54
CA VAL A 47 -14.10 15.62 1.04
C VAL A 47 -13.12 15.78 -0.12
N GLU A 48 -13.18 16.93 -0.81
CA GLU A 48 -12.13 17.32 -1.76
C GLU A 48 -10.80 17.46 -1.01
N LYS A 49 -10.03 16.39 -0.98
CA LYS A 49 -8.61 16.46 -0.67
C LYS A 49 -7.87 15.83 -1.83
N SER A 50 -7.37 16.74 -2.68
CA SER A 50 -6.18 16.59 -3.53
C SER A 50 -5.69 15.15 -3.59
N ALA A 51 -5.99 14.51 -4.72
CA ALA A 51 -5.43 13.24 -5.15
C ALA A 51 -4.02 13.06 -4.55
N SER A 52 -3.91 12.29 -3.47
CA SER A 52 -2.60 11.99 -2.89
C SER A 52 -2.04 10.83 -3.69
N TYR A 53 -1.67 11.15 -4.92
CA TYR A 53 -0.70 10.41 -5.71
C TYR A 53 0.39 9.91 -4.77
N PHE A 54 0.65 8.60 -4.80
CA PHE A 54 1.80 7.91 -4.20
C PHE A 54 2.86 8.89 -3.71
N ASN A 55 2.77 9.26 -2.43
CA ASN A 55 3.65 10.28 -1.88
C ASN A 55 4.99 9.58 -1.63
N ILE A 56 5.81 9.48 -2.67
CA ILE A 56 7.14 8.86 -2.67
C ILE A 56 7.97 9.40 -1.50
N LYS A 57 7.76 10.66 -1.12
CA LYS A 57 8.35 11.29 0.08
C LYS A 57 8.00 10.55 1.38
N LYS A 58 6.74 10.12 1.58
CA LYS A 58 6.32 9.34 2.75
C LYS A 58 6.86 7.91 2.73
N ILE A 59 7.02 7.31 1.54
CA ILE A 59 7.61 5.98 1.38
C ILE A 59 9.10 6.04 1.72
N VAL A 60 9.83 6.99 1.15
CA VAL A 60 11.25 7.25 1.42
C VAL A 60 11.49 7.60 2.90
N GLN A 61 10.58 8.35 3.53
CA GLN A 61 10.64 8.62 4.98
C GLN A 61 10.40 7.36 5.82
N LYS A 62 9.55 6.42 5.38
CA LYS A 62 9.31 5.13 6.05
C LYS A 62 10.42 4.10 5.87
N LEU A 63 11.23 4.21 4.81
CA LEU A 63 12.40 3.35 4.58
C LEU A 63 13.55 3.61 5.56
N GLY A 64 13.45 4.64 6.41
CA GLY A 64 14.44 4.91 7.46
C GLY A 64 15.81 5.31 6.90
N HIS A 65 16.64 5.93 7.74
CA HIS A 65 18.04 6.15 7.43
C HIS A 65 18.78 4.80 7.53
N ILE A 66 18.87 4.07 6.41
CA ILE A 66 19.72 2.87 6.34
C ILE A 66 21.18 3.34 6.36
N SER A 67 21.98 2.75 7.25
CA SER A 67 23.40 3.11 7.37
C SER A 67 24.17 2.82 6.07
N LEU A 68 25.30 3.50 5.86
CA LEU A 68 26.14 3.23 4.69
C LEU A 68 26.66 1.79 4.68
N VAL A 69 26.98 1.26 5.86
CA VAL A 69 27.48 -0.11 6.03
C VAL A 69 26.45 -1.14 5.57
N GLU A 70 25.19 -1.00 5.99
CA GLU A 70 24.10 -1.89 5.56
C GLU A 70 23.87 -1.84 4.06
N LYS A 71 23.96 -0.65 3.45
CA LYS A 71 23.86 -0.49 1.99
C LYS A 71 25.00 -1.20 1.26
N MET A 72 26.23 -1.11 1.75
CA MET A 72 27.38 -1.78 1.15
C MET A 72 27.27 -3.31 1.24
N MET A 73 26.86 -3.83 2.40
CA MET A 73 26.65 -5.27 2.60
C MET A 73 25.53 -5.81 1.71
N PHE A 74 24.40 -5.09 1.63
CA PHE A 74 23.30 -5.44 0.74
C PHE A 74 23.76 -5.51 -0.72
N SER A 75 24.47 -4.49 -1.21
CA SER A 75 24.99 -4.48 -2.58
C SER A 75 25.95 -5.63 -2.86
N ARG A 76 26.81 -5.98 -1.89
CA ARG A 76 27.71 -7.14 -2.02
C ARG A 76 26.92 -8.43 -2.15
N HIS A 77 25.94 -8.66 -1.28
CA HIS A 77 25.11 -9.88 -1.33
C HIS A 77 24.29 -9.94 -2.62
N LEU A 78 23.68 -8.83 -3.03
CA LEU A 78 22.94 -8.75 -4.28
C LEU A 78 23.82 -9.07 -5.49
N SER A 79 25.07 -8.61 -5.51
CA SER A 79 26.02 -8.96 -6.58
C SER A 79 26.30 -10.46 -6.69
N VAL A 80 26.33 -11.17 -5.54
CA VAL A 80 26.52 -12.62 -5.50
C VAL A 80 25.26 -13.34 -5.99
N MET A 81 24.08 -12.88 -5.58
CA MET A 81 22.80 -13.43 -6.04
C MET A 81 22.61 -13.27 -7.54
N ILE A 82 22.95 -12.10 -8.11
CA ILE A 82 22.90 -11.87 -9.56
C ILE A 82 23.87 -12.82 -10.28
N LYS A 83 25.11 -12.96 -9.79
CA LYS A 83 26.07 -13.92 -10.35
C LYS A 83 25.60 -15.38 -10.24
N ALA A 84 24.83 -15.71 -9.21
CA ALA A 84 24.23 -17.02 -9.00
C ALA A 84 23.00 -17.26 -9.90
N GLY A 85 22.60 -16.29 -10.72
CA GLY A 85 21.51 -16.44 -11.70
C GLY A 85 20.15 -15.98 -11.19
N LEU A 86 20.10 -15.11 -10.17
CA LEU A 86 18.86 -14.42 -9.83
C LEU A 86 18.41 -13.55 -11.03
N SER A 87 17.31 -13.95 -11.68
CA SER A 87 16.65 -13.19 -12.75
C SER A 87 15.45 -12.41 -12.24
#